data_AF-A0A8I6SJ72-F1
#
_entry.id   AF-A0A8I6SJ72-F1
#
_cell.length_a   1.000
_cell.length_b   1.000
_cell.length_c   1.000
_cell.angle_alpha   90.00
_cell.angle_beta   90.00
_cell.angle_gamma   90.00
#
_symmetry.space_group_name_H-M   'P 1'
#
loop_
_entity.id
_entity.type
_entity.pdbx_description
1 polymer ?
#
loop_
_entity_poly.entity_id
_entity_poly.type
_entity_poly.pdbx_seq_one_letter_code
_entity_poly.pdbx_strand_id
1 'polypeptide(L)' 'MSKRNVSYIKPQEPAFLARLKQQVGYKEGPNVDTKREKLPEYSSDESDGEDLPQVVVLNPGDLTAEEAAVVKKGMVRV' A
#
# COMPACT_ATOMS: atom_id res chain seq x y z
N MET A 1 10.96 -18.00 -31.79
CA MET A 1 10.98 -16.98 -30.71
C MET A 1 11.42 -15.66 -31.30
N SER A 2 10.49 -14.80 -31.69
CA SER A 2 10.81 -13.49 -32.27
C SER A 2 11.32 -12.57 -31.16
N LYS A 3 12.65 -12.37 -31.09
CA LYS A 3 13.28 -11.40 -30.18
C LYS A 3 12.91 -10.00 -30.67
N ARG A 4 11.93 -9.38 -30.00
CA ARG A 4 11.53 -7.99 -30.22
C ARG A 4 12.57 -7.08 -29.57
N ASN A 5 13.69 -6.86 -30.25
CA ASN A 5 14.71 -5.92 -29.81
C ASN A 5 14.20 -4.49 -30.05
N VAL A 6 13.55 -3.90 -29.04
CA VAL A 6 13.14 -2.49 -29.08
C VAL A 6 14.23 -1.65 -28.43
N SER A 7 14.93 -0.83 -29.23
CA SER A 7 15.86 0.19 -28.73
C SER A 7 15.11 1.49 -28.50
N TYR A 8 15.15 2.01 -27.28
CA TYR A 8 14.59 3.32 -26.93
C TYR A 8 15.73 4.29 -26.62
N ILE A 9 15.74 5.43 -27.31
CA ILE A 9 16.65 6.55 -27.05
C ILE A 9 15.80 7.69 -26.51
N LYS A 10 16.09 8.16 -25.29
CA LYS A 10 15.40 9.31 -24.70
C LYS A 10 15.88 10.58 -25.44
N PRO A 11 15.00 11.28 -26.19
CA PRO A 11 15.37 12.53 -26.84
C PRO A 11 15.59 13.64 -25.81
N GLN A 12 16.31 14.69 -26.23
CA GLN A 12 16.51 15.86 -25.39
C GLN A 12 15.18 16.55 -25.06
N GLU A 13 15.07 17.07 -23.84
CA GLU A 13 13.87 17.77 -23.39
C GLU A 13 13.70 19.08 -24.18
N PRO A 14 12.50 19.34 -24.76
CA PRO A 14 12.24 20.59 -25.47
C PRO A 14 12.25 21.79 -24.52
N ALA A 15 12.71 22.94 -25.02
CA ALA A 15 12.93 24.16 -24.24
C ALA A 15 11.69 24.67 -23.47
N PHE A 16 10.48 24.47 -24.02
CA PHE A 16 9.23 24.83 -23.35
C PHE A 16 9.02 24.05 -22.05
N LEU A 17 9.21 22.72 -22.07
CA LEU A 17 9.02 21.88 -20.89
C LEU A 17 10.07 22.16 -19.82
N ALA A 18 11.32 22.41 -20.23
CA ALA A 18 12.39 22.79 -19.32
C ALA A 18 12.07 24.10 -18.57
N ARG A 19 11.58 25.13 -19.27
CA ARG A 19 11.17 26.41 -18.65
C ARG A 19 9.99 26.22 -17.70
N LEU A 20 8.98 25.46 -18.10
CA LEU A 20 7.80 25.18 -17.28
C LEU A 20 8.19 24.47 -15.97
N LYS A 21 9.00 23.40 -16.08
CA LYS A 21 9.50 22.65 -14.92
C LYS A 21 10.28 23.52 -13.95
N GLN A 22 11.12 24.43 -14.46
CA GLN A 22 11.87 25.39 -13.64
C GLN A 22 10.94 26.35 -12.89
N GLN A 23 9.92 26.89 -13.56
CA GLN A 23 8.97 27.84 -12.95
C GLN A 23 8.14 27.22 -11.82
N VAL A 24 7.74 25.96 -11.97
CA VAL A 24 6.91 25.25 -10.97
C VAL A 24 7.75 24.51 -9.93
N GLY A 25 9.08 24.60 -10.00
CA GLY A 25 9.98 23.89 -9.08
C GLY A 25 9.88 22.36 -9.20
N TYR A 26 9.59 21.84 -10.40
CA TYR A 26 9.45 20.42 -10.64
C TYR A 26 10.76 19.68 -10.35
N LYS A 27 10.66 18.61 -9.55
CA LYS A 27 11.75 17.67 -9.28
C LYS A 27 11.40 16.33 -9.92
N GLU A 28 12.34 15.76 -10.67
CA GLU A 28 12.14 14.45 -11.28
C GLU A 28 11.93 13.40 -10.18
N GLY A 29 10.90 12.58 -10.34
CA GLY A 29 10.53 11.54 -9.39
C GLY A 29 11.45 10.32 -9.45
N PRO A 30 11.17 9.31 -8.62
CA PRO A 30 11.87 8.03 -8.69
C PRO A 30 11.73 7.41 -10.09
N ASN A 31 12.82 6.83 -10.58
CA ASN A 31 12.88 6.21 -11.90
C ASN A 31 12.92 4.67 -11.77
N VAL A 32 13.27 3.97 -12.85
CA VAL A 32 13.35 2.50 -12.79
C VAL A 32 14.54 2.01 -11.97
N ASP A 33 15.63 2.77 -11.93
CA ASP A 33 16.85 2.43 -11.20
C ASP A 33 16.67 2.60 -9.69
N THR A 34 15.81 3.55 -9.25
CA THR A 34 15.49 3.71 -7.82
C THR A 34 14.82 2.47 -7.23
N LYS A 35 14.29 1.55 -8.04
CA LYS A 35 13.78 0.24 -7.56
C LYS A 35 14.88 -0.72 -7.10
N ARG A 36 16.11 -0.49 -7.56
CA ARG A 36 17.28 -1.32 -7.24
C ARG A 36 18.05 -0.80 -6.03
N GLU A 37 17.70 0.37 -5.54
CA GLU A 37 18.31 0.95 -4.35
C GLU A 37 18.01 0.09 -3.12
N LYS A 38 18.97 0.01 -2.20
CA LYS A 38 18.78 -0.68 -0.93
C LYS A 38 17.80 0.12 -0.09
N LEU A 39 16.57 -0.38 0.04
CA LEU A 39 15.56 0.19 0.92
C LEU A 39 15.97 0.00 2.39
N PRO A 40 15.54 0.90 3.29
CA PRO A 40 15.71 0.68 4.73
C PRO A 40 15.05 -0.65 5.14
N GLU A 41 15.70 -1.36 6.05
CA GLU A 41 15.13 -2.57 6.65
C GLU A 41 13.99 -2.13 7.56
N TYR A 42 12.75 -2.34 7.10
CA TYR A 42 11.58 -2.27 7.96
C TYR A 42 11.55 -3.55 8.79
N SER A 43 11.42 -3.41 10.12
CA SER A 43 11.05 -4.54 10.96
C SER A 43 9.71 -5.05 10.46
N SER A 44 9.66 -6.28 9.97
CA SER A 44 8.41 -6.94 9.55
C SER A 44 7.46 -7.21 10.74
N ASP A 45 7.87 -6.81 11.95
CA ASP A 45 7.13 -6.91 13.21
C ASP A 45 6.23 -5.69 13.47
N GLU A 46 6.15 -4.72 12.55
CA GLU A 46 5.02 -3.76 12.52
C GLU A 46 3.82 -4.49 11.87
N SER A 47 3.40 -5.59 12.49
CA SER A 47 2.04 -6.09 12.32
C SER A 47 1.16 -4.99 12.88
N ASP A 48 0.52 -4.21 11.99
CA ASP A 48 -0.80 -3.68 12.33
C ASP A 48 -1.56 -4.90 12.87
N GLY A 49 -1.83 -4.90 14.19
CA GLY A 49 -2.24 -6.12 14.90
C GLY A 49 -3.37 -6.80 14.14
N GLU A 50 -3.29 -8.12 13.99
CA GLU A 50 -4.22 -8.91 13.18
C GLU A 50 -5.66 -8.39 13.34
N ASP A 51 -6.31 -8.05 12.21
CA ASP A 51 -7.68 -7.57 12.20
C ASP A 51 -8.59 -8.58 12.92
N LEU A 52 -9.06 -8.20 14.11
CA LEU A 52 -9.94 -9.05 14.91
C LEU A 52 -11.31 -9.17 14.23
N PRO A 53 -11.99 -10.34 14.33
CA PRO A 53 -13.31 -10.51 13.75
C PRO A 53 -14.33 -9.54 14.38
N GLN A 54 -15.10 -8.85 13.55
CA GLN A 54 -16.19 -7.97 13.98
C GLN A 54 -17.46 -8.78 14.28
N VAL A 55 -17.97 -8.66 15.50
CA VAL A 55 -19.26 -9.26 15.89
C VAL A 55 -20.40 -8.32 15.50
N VAL A 56 -21.42 -8.84 14.81
CA VAL A 56 -22.61 -8.10 14.33
C VAL A 56 -23.88 -8.82 14.77
N VAL A 57 -24.87 -8.06 15.25
CA VAL A 57 -26.21 -8.56 15.65
C VAL A 57 -27.19 -8.26 14.52
N LEU A 58 -27.87 -9.27 13.99
CA LEU A 58 -28.80 -9.10 12.86
C LEU A 58 -30.24 -8.84 13.34
N ASN A 59 -30.68 -9.56 14.38
CA ASN A 59 -32.02 -9.44 14.96
C ASN A 59 -31.97 -9.16 16.48
N PRO A 60 -32.98 -8.48 17.03
CA PRO A 60 -33.08 -8.28 18.48
C PRO A 60 -33.23 -9.63 19.19
N GLY A 61 -32.30 -9.92 20.11
CA GLY A 61 -32.27 -11.17 20.87
C GLY A 61 -31.25 -12.20 20.40
N ASP A 62 -30.56 -11.97 19.28
CA ASP A 62 -29.50 -12.89 18.79
C ASP A 62 -28.29 -12.93 19.74
N LEU A 63 -28.01 -11.83 20.44
CA LEU A 63 -26.96 -11.73 21.45
C LEU A 63 -27.38 -10.81 22.59
N THR A 64 -27.14 -11.23 23.83
CA THR A 64 -27.16 -10.34 24.99
C THR A 64 -25.83 -9.57 25.12
N ALA A 65 -25.82 -8.47 25.88
CA ALA A 65 -24.62 -7.65 26.08
C ALA A 65 -23.46 -8.43 26.72
N GLU A 66 -23.76 -9.40 27.58
CA GLU A 66 -22.78 -10.25 28.25
C GLU A 66 -22.16 -11.26 27.28
N GLU A 67 -22.98 -11.91 26.46
CA GLU A 67 -22.53 -12.87 25.45
C GLU A 67 -21.68 -12.21 24.37
N ALA A 68 -22.06 -11.01 23.91
CA ALA A 68 -21.29 -10.25 22.94
C ALA A 68 -19.87 -9.91 23.45
N ALA A 69 -19.73 -9.62 24.75
CA ALA A 69 -18.43 -9.35 25.38
C ALA A 69 -17.54 -10.61 25.46
N VAL A 70 -18.14 -11.77 25.72
CA VAL A 70 -17.43 -13.07 25.75
C VAL A 70 -16.94 -13.46 24.36
N VAL A 71 -17.77 -13.31 23.33
CA VAL A 71 -17.41 -13.59 21.93
C VAL A 71 -16.33 -12.63 21.45
N LYS A 72 -16.41 -11.34 21.76
CA LYS A 72 -15.38 -10.35 21.40
C LYS A 72 -14.01 -10.63 22.05
N LYS A 73 -13.99 -11.32 23.18
CA LYS A 73 -12.76 -11.73 23.88
C LYS A 73 -12.21 -13.09 23.39
N GLY A 74 -12.85 -13.72 22.40
CA GLY A 74 -12.42 -15.02 21.85
C GLY A 74 -12.60 -16.21 22.80
N MET A 75 -13.36 -16.06 23.89
CA MET A 75 -13.56 -17.10 24.89
C MET A 75 -14.82 -17.91 24.61
N VAL A 76 -14.90 -18.56 23.45
CA VAL A 76 -15.96 -19.55 23.16
C VAL A 76 -15.37 -20.94 23.34
N ARG A 77 -15.89 -21.71 24.30
CA ARG A 77 -15.60 -23.15 24.39
C ARG A 77 -16.45 -23.86 23.33
N VAL A 78 -15.78 -24.54 22.40
CA VAL A 78 -16.40 -25.45 21.42
C VAL A 78 -16.95 -26.68 22.14
#